data_AF-A0A432GR81-F1
#
_entry.id   AF-A0A432GR81-F1
#
_cell.length_a   1.000
_cell.length_b   1.000
_cell.length_c   1.000
_cell.angle_alpha   90.00
_cell.angle_beta   90.00
_cell.angle_gamma   90.00
#
_symmetry.space_group_name_H-M   'P 1'
#
loop_
_entity.id
_entity.type
_entity.pdbx_description
1 polymer ?
#
loop_
_entity_poly.entity_id
_entity_poly.type
_entity_poly.pdbx_seq_one_letter_code
_entity_poly.pdbx_strand_id
1 'polypeptide(L)'
;MISQESFGTLIPDPLNKKLQQDGVPFSELRQSSPASEKLVEQIYRFWRGGSIRVERNWNGILAEAEIVQYSNSACLLPDDRIYLNTSTFRNLWKLATWNVNSIRTRLPLL
;
A
#
# COMPACT_ATOMS: atom_id res chain seq x y z
N MET A 1 -9.45 12.41 17.23
CA MET A 1 -10.41 11.58 16.49
C MET A 1 -9.64 10.85 15.40
N ILE A 2 -9.62 9.51 15.45
CA ILE A 2 -8.96 8.69 14.44
C ILE A 2 -9.91 8.67 13.25
N SER A 3 -9.60 9.42 12.19
CA SER A 3 -10.33 9.31 10.93
C SER A 3 -10.08 7.90 10.40
N GLN A 4 -11.09 7.04 10.47
CA GLN A 4 -11.05 5.70 9.91
C GLN A 4 -10.93 5.86 8.40
N GLU A 5 -9.74 5.62 7.85
CA GLU A 5 -9.53 5.69 6.41
C GLU A 5 -10.41 4.63 5.76
N SER A 6 -11.33 5.11 4.94
CA SER A 6 -12.39 4.33 4.34
C SER A 6 -12.43 4.68 2.86
N PHE A 7 -12.68 3.68 2.02
CA PHE A 7 -12.92 3.89 0.60
C PHE A 7 -14.26 4.59 0.31
N GLY A 8 -15.02 4.96 1.34
CA GLY A 8 -16.24 5.75 1.22
C GLY A 8 -17.30 5.03 0.39
N THR A 9 -17.90 5.72 -0.56
CA THR A 9 -18.92 5.17 -1.48
C THR A 9 -18.33 4.33 -2.63
N LEU A 10 -17.00 4.18 -2.70
CA LEU A 10 -16.35 3.46 -3.80
C LEU A 10 -16.45 1.93 -3.64
N ILE A 11 -16.67 1.44 -2.42
CA ILE A 11 -16.78 0.01 -2.12
C ILE A 11 -17.99 -0.20 -1.18
N PRO A 12 -18.77 -1.28 -1.35
CA PRO A 12 -19.81 -1.67 -0.39
C PRO A 12 -19.30 -1.82 1.05
N ASP A 13 -20.08 -1.36 2.02
CA ASP A 13 -19.80 -1.50 3.47
C ASP A 13 -19.38 -2.91 3.94
N PRO A 14 -19.97 -4.03 3.48
CA PRO A 14 -19.52 -5.36 3.89
C PRO A 14 -18.07 -5.66 3.49
N LEU A 15 -17.62 -5.18 2.33
CA LEU A 15 -16.24 -5.34 1.89
C LEU A 15 -15.28 -4.48 2.71
N ASN A 16 -15.72 -3.31 3.18
CA ASN A 16 -14.91 -2.47 4.06
C ASN A 16 -14.61 -3.16 5.41
N LYS A 17 -15.60 -3.88 5.96
CA LYS A 17 -15.38 -4.72 7.15
C LYS A 17 -14.42 -5.87 6.86
N LYS A 18 -14.59 -6.55 5.73
CA LYS A 18 -13.72 -7.66 5.31
C LYS A 18 -12.27 -7.22 5.11
N LEU A 19 -12.04 -6.02 4.55
CA LEU A 19 -10.71 -5.40 4.41
C LEU A 19 -9.99 -5.17 5.75
N GLN A 20 -10.72 -4.95 6.84
CA GLN A 20 -10.15 -4.73 8.17
C GLN A 20 -9.85 -6.03 8.92
N GLN A 21 -10.49 -7.15 8.54
CA GLN A 21 -10.41 -8.43 9.25
C GLN A 21 -9.62 -9.47 8.47
N ASP A 22 -10.09 -9.84 7.28
CA ASP A 22 -9.62 -11.01 6.54
C ASP A 22 -8.79 -10.64 5.29
N GLY A 23 -8.86 -9.38 4.89
CA GLY A 23 -8.31 -8.89 3.64
C GLY A 23 -9.16 -9.29 2.43
N VAL A 24 -9.04 -8.54 1.34
CA VAL A 24 -9.83 -8.76 0.13
C VAL A 24 -8.91 -8.83 -1.09
N PRO A 25 -9.11 -9.79 -2.01
CA PRO A 25 -8.40 -9.82 -3.29
C PRO A 25 -8.62 -8.53 -4.08
N PHE A 26 -7.58 -8.04 -4.72
CA PHE A 26 -7.67 -6.84 -5.56
C PHE A 26 -8.68 -7.00 -6.72
N SER A 27 -8.78 -8.19 -7.30
CA SER A 27 -9.78 -8.52 -8.32
C SER A 27 -11.22 -8.33 -7.82
N GLU A 28 -11.55 -8.85 -6.63
CA GLU A 28 -12.87 -8.71 -5.99
C GLU A 28 -13.21 -7.24 -5.73
N LEU A 29 -12.24 -6.45 -5.23
CA LEU A 29 -12.41 -5.01 -5.01
C LEU A 29 -12.69 -4.27 -6.31
N ARG A 30 -11.92 -4.56 -7.36
CA ARG A 30 -12.07 -3.92 -8.67
C ARG A 30 -13.43 -4.21 -9.30
N GLN A 31 -13.93 -5.43 -9.15
CA GLN A 31 -15.24 -5.84 -9.68
C GLN A 31 -16.41 -5.28 -8.86
N SER A 32 -16.24 -5.10 -7.55
CA SER A 32 -17.27 -4.57 -6.66
C SER A 32 -17.56 -3.08 -6.83
N SER A 33 -16.66 -2.34 -7.47
CA SER A 33 -16.75 -0.89 -7.59
C SER A 33 -17.24 -0.44 -8.97
N PRO A 34 -18.30 0.38 -9.05
CA PRO A 34 -18.73 0.97 -10.32
C PRO A 34 -17.72 2.01 -10.87
N ALA A 35 -16.80 2.49 -10.04
CA ALA A 35 -15.78 3.48 -10.39
C ALA A 35 -14.36 2.94 -10.17
N SER A 36 -14.07 1.81 -10.82
CA SER A 36 -12.83 1.04 -10.60
C SER A 36 -11.54 1.87 -10.72
N GLU A 37 -11.42 2.80 -11.66
CA GLU A 37 -10.22 3.64 -11.82
C GLU A 37 -9.95 4.54 -10.60
N LYS A 38 -11.00 5.20 -10.09
CA LYS A 38 -10.91 6.05 -8.89
C LYS A 38 -10.56 5.22 -7.66
N LEU A 39 -11.10 4.00 -7.58
CA LEU A 39 -10.75 3.08 -6.51
C LEU A 39 -9.27 2.69 -6.55
N VAL A 40 -8.75 2.33 -7.73
CA VAL A 40 -7.34 1.97 -7.89
C VAL A 40 -6.42 3.12 -7.49
N GLU A 41 -6.74 4.34 -7.90
CA GLU A 41 -6.00 5.54 -7.51
C GLU A 41 -5.97 5.72 -5.98
N GLN A 42 -7.12 5.54 -5.31
CA GLN A 42 -7.21 5.63 -3.85
C GLN A 42 -6.41 4.52 -3.16
N ILE A 43 -6.45 3.28 -3.67
CA ILE A 43 -5.66 2.17 -3.14
C ILE A 43 -4.17 2.52 -3.20
N TYR A 44 -3.66 3.01 -4.34
CA TYR A 44 -2.25 3.40 -4.43
C TYR A 44 -1.89 4.59 -3.52
N ARG A 45 -2.80 5.55 -3.34
CA ARG A 45 -2.61 6.66 -2.39
C ARG A 45 -2.49 6.16 -0.95
N PHE A 46 -3.37 5.25 -0.53
CA PHE A 46 -3.35 4.66 0.80
C PHE A 46 -2.16 3.71 1.00
N TRP A 47 -1.77 2.96 -0.04
CA TRP A 47 -0.58 2.11 0.02
C TRP A 47 0.70 2.93 0.16
N ARG A 48 0.83 4.02 -0.61
CA ARG A 48 1.91 5.00 -0.44
C ARG A 48 1.89 5.63 0.96
N GLY A 49 0.70 5.87 1.50
CA GLY A 49 0.51 6.43 2.84
C GLY A 49 0.79 5.44 3.99
N GLY A 50 0.98 4.16 3.70
CA GLY A 50 1.17 3.09 4.70
C GLY A 50 -0.13 2.64 5.38
N SER A 51 -1.28 3.12 4.91
CA SER A 51 -2.60 2.78 5.43
C SER A 51 -3.14 1.46 4.89
N ILE A 52 -2.49 0.88 3.89
CA ILE A 52 -2.81 -0.43 3.33
C ILE A 52 -1.60 -1.33 3.45
N ARG A 53 -1.86 -2.59 3.81
CA ARG A 53 -0.92 -3.69 3.69
C ARG A 53 -1.34 -4.59 2.54
N VAL A 54 -0.39 -4.94 1.69
CA VAL A 54 -0.59 -5.85 0.56
C VAL A 54 0.15 -7.14 0.85
N GLU A 55 -0.58 -8.25 0.82
CA GLU A 55 -0.02 -9.59 0.96
C GLU A 55 -0.11 -10.33 -0.37
N ARG A 56 1.02 -10.91 -0.79
CA ARG A 56 1.14 -11.69 -2.01
C ARG A 56 1.44 -13.14 -1.67
N ASN A 57 0.50 -14.01 -2.03
CA ASN A 57 0.60 -15.44 -1.77
C ASN A 57 0.81 -16.26 -3.06
N TRP A 58 0.90 -15.64 -4.25
CA TRP A 58 1.06 -16.34 -5.54
C TRP A 58 0.13 -17.56 -5.67
N ASN A 59 -1.13 -17.42 -5.26
CA ASN A 59 -2.12 -18.50 -5.24
C ASN A 59 -1.71 -19.76 -4.41
N GLY A 60 -0.96 -19.57 -3.31
CA GLY A 60 -0.53 -20.65 -2.42
C GLY A 60 0.78 -21.33 -2.82
N ILE A 61 1.52 -20.77 -3.79
CA ILE A 61 2.88 -21.24 -4.13
C ILE A 61 3.84 -20.97 -2.97
N LEU A 62 3.65 -19.85 -2.26
CA LEU A 62 4.41 -19.55 -1.06
C LEU A 62 3.69 -20.11 0.17
N ALA A 63 4.44 -20.75 1.07
CA ALA A 63 3.90 -21.22 2.35
C ALA A 63 3.48 -20.05 3.26
N GLU A 64 4.16 -18.91 3.13
CA GLU A 64 3.86 -17.67 3.85
C GLU A 64 3.68 -16.52 2.86
N ALA A 65 2.66 -15.69 3.07
CA ALA A 65 2.39 -14.55 2.21
C ALA A 65 3.44 -13.45 2.41
N GLU A 66 4.02 -12.96 1.32
CA GLU A 66 4.99 -11.88 1.35
C GLU A 66 4.27 -10.53 1.50
N ILE A 67 4.79 -9.66 2.39
CA ILE A 67 4.29 -8.28 2.51
C ILE A 67 4.96 -7.42 1.45
N VAL A 68 4.18 -7.01 0.44
CA VAL A 68 4.69 -6.17 -0.64
C VAL A 68 4.74 -4.72 -0.18
N GLN A 69 5.95 -4.14 -0.18
CA GLN A 69 6.16 -2.72 0.10
C GLN A 69 5.80 -1.87 -1.12
N TYR A 70 5.28 -0.68 -0.88
CA TYR A 70 5.00 0.26 -1.96
C TYR A 70 6.30 0.72 -2.64
N SER A 71 6.29 0.72 -3.98
CA SER A 71 7.29 1.35 -4.84
C SER A 71 6.58 2.03 -6.01
N ASN A 72 7.20 3.04 -6.61
CA ASN A 72 6.65 3.70 -7.80
C ASN A 72 6.52 2.75 -9.01
N SER A 73 7.29 1.66 -9.04
CA SER A 73 7.22 0.62 -10.06
C SER A 73 6.38 -0.59 -9.63
N ALA A 74 5.82 -0.58 -8.41
CA ALA A 74 5.02 -1.70 -7.92
C ALA A 74 3.64 -1.71 -8.57
N CYS A 75 3.16 -2.91 -8.90
CA CYS A 75 1.81 -3.14 -9.38
C CYS A 75 1.06 -4.14 -8.50
N LEU A 76 -0.24 -3.91 -8.35
CA LEU A 76 -1.17 -4.84 -7.72
C LEU A 76 -1.56 -5.94 -8.71
N LEU A 77 -1.41 -7.18 -8.28
CA LEU A 77 -1.88 -8.36 -8.99
C LEU A 77 -3.33 -8.68 -8.60
N PRO A 78 -4.10 -9.37 -9.46
CA PRO A 78 -5.49 -9.74 -9.17
C PRO A 78 -5.68 -10.53 -7.87
N ASP A 79 -4.68 -11.33 -7.50
CA ASP A 79 -4.69 -12.23 -6.34
C ASP A 79 -4.11 -11.58 -5.07
N ASP A 80 -3.56 -10.37 -5.19
CA ASP A 80 -3.02 -9.66 -4.03
C ASP A 80 -4.12 -9.38 -3.03
N ARG A 81 -3.89 -9.77 -1.77
CA ARG A 81 -4.82 -9.50 -0.68
C ARG A 81 -4.50 -8.15 -0.06
N ILE A 82 -5.50 -7.30 -0.05
CA ILE A 82 -5.43 -5.93 0.45
C ILE A 82 -6.05 -5.92 1.84
N TYR A 83 -5.31 -5.38 2.80
CA TYR A 83 -5.73 -5.17 4.17
C TYR A 83 -5.72 -3.67 4.47
N LEU A 84 -6.81 -3.15 5.02
CA LEU A 84 -6.84 -1.79 5.58
C LEU A 84 -6.18 -1.83 6.96
N ASN A 85 -5.07 -1.14 7.09
CA ASN A 85 -4.32 -1.09 8.33
C ASN A 85 -5.06 -0.17 9.31
N THR A 86 -5.67 -0.73 10.34
CA THR A 86 -6.26 0.05 11.45
C THR A 86 -5.20 0.57 12.41
N SER A 87 -3.98 0.03 12.33
CA SER A 87 -2.87 0.36 13.20
C SER A 87 -2.01 1.48 12.63
N THR A 88 -1.71 2.44 13.50
CA THR A 88 -0.94 3.67 13.28
C THR A 88 0.50 3.41 12.85
N PHE A 89 0.75 2.87 11.66
CA PHE A 89 2.05 2.96 11.00
C PHE A 89 2.25 4.35 10.36
N ARG A 90 1.78 5.41 11.03
CA ARG A 90 2.14 6.77 10.67
C ARG A 90 3.52 7.06 11.26
N ASN A 91 4.50 6.99 10.36
CA ASN A 91 5.78 7.71 10.38
C ASN A 91 6.94 7.10 11.20
N LEU A 92 7.70 6.22 10.55
CA LEU A 92 9.16 6.24 10.65
C LEU A 92 9.74 6.77 9.33
N TRP A 93 9.37 7.99 8.94
CA TRP A 93 10.15 8.71 7.94
C TRP A 93 11.51 9.03 8.57
N LYS A 94 12.53 8.24 8.26
CA LYS A 94 13.91 8.60 8.60
C LYS A 94 14.33 9.71 7.66
N LEU A 95 14.37 10.94 8.16
CA LEU A 95 14.98 12.07 7.47
C LEU A 95 16.47 11.77 7.29
N ALA A 96 16.90 11.40 6.09
CA ALA A 96 18.31 11.34 5.75
C ALA A 96 18.79 12.77 5.47
N THR A 97 19.47 13.39 6.44
CA THR A 97 20.19 14.63 6.20
C THR A 97 21.57 14.27 5.64
N TRP A 98 21.78 14.51 4.34
CA TRP A 98 23.12 14.39 3.75
C TRP A 98 23.90 15.68 4.00
N ASN A 99 25.06 15.56 4.64
CA ASN A 99 26.00 16.67 4.79
C ASN A 99 26.63 16.99 3.43
N VAL A 100 26.48 18.24 2.98
CA VAL A 100 27.01 18.73 1.69
C VAL A 100 28.54 18.58 1.60
N ASN A 101 29.24 18.56 2.73
CA ASN A 101 30.70 18.35 2.79
C ASN A 101 31.15 16.91 2.47
N SER A 102 30.22 15.94 2.43
CA SER A 102 30.50 14.52 2.08
C SER A 102 30.76 14.31 0.58
N ILE A 103 30.25 15.19 -0.30
CA ILE A 103 30.36 15.04 -1.76
C ILE A 103 31.70 15.56 -2.30
N ARG A 104 32.38 16.45 -1.56
CA ARG A 104 33.48 17.27 -2.10
C ARG A 104 34.85 16.57 -2.14
N THR A 105 34.99 15.31 -1.73
CA THR A 105 36.31 14.67 -1.58
C THR A 105 36.72 13.67 -2.68
N ARG A 106 36.06 13.60 -3.84
CA ARG A 106 36.49 12.68 -4.93
C ARG A 106 36.55 13.27 -6.33
N LEU A 107 36.87 14.56 -6.46
CA LEU A 107 37.36 15.10 -7.73
C LEU A 107 38.86 15.34 -7.59
N PRO A 108 39.73 14.51 -8.20
CA PRO A 108 41.13 14.88 -8.34
C PRO A 108 41.17 16.14 -9.20
N LEU A 109 41.78 17.20 -8.67
CA LEU A 109 42.14 18.37 -9.46
C LEU A 109 43.22 17.91 -10.45
N LEU A 110 42.88 17.86 -11.74
CA LEU A 110 43.83 17.72 -12.84
C LEU A 110 44.69 18.98 -12.96
#